data_AF-A0A9P7XBH7-F1
#
_entry.id   AF-A0A9P7XBH7-F1
#
_cell.length_a   1.000
_cell.length_b   1.000
_cell.length_c   1.000
_cell.angle_alpha   90.00
_cell.angle_beta   90.00
_cell.angle_gamma   90.00
#
_symmetry.space_group_name_H-M   'P 1'
#
loop_
_entity.id
_entity.type
_entity.pdbx_description
1 polymer ?
#
loop_
_entity_poly.entity_id
_entity_poly.type
_entity_poly.pdbx_seq_one_letter_code
_entity_poly.pdbx_strand_id
1 'polypeptide(L)'
;MAFLDAWTLTPEPATSAPNSKWSNKDMDIVPKHLRTWTTWDFIAYWMSDTANVATWNMASSMLAVGLSWKQVLPAIACGHFIIGIIITLNGTIGARLHAPFPVINRSSFGFYFSYSSVVSRAILAMFWFGIQVCYPHV
;
A
#
# COMPACT_ATOMS: atom_id res chain seq x y z
N MET A 1 -8.07 8.97 -34.94
CA MET A 1 -7.96 7.62 -34.37
C MET A 1 -6.59 7.37 -33.74
N ALA A 2 -5.48 7.77 -34.39
CA ALA A 2 -4.11 7.61 -33.87
C ALA A 2 -3.84 8.12 -32.44
N PHE A 3 -4.50 9.19 -31.98
CA PHE A 3 -4.33 9.68 -30.60
C PHE A 3 -4.86 8.68 -29.55
N LEU A 4 -6.01 8.05 -29.80
CA LEU A 4 -6.58 7.07 -28.87
C LEU A 4 -5.76 5.78 -28.87
N ASP A 5 -5.27 5.36 -30.04
CA ASP A 5 -4.41 4.18 -30.17
C ASP A 5 -3.09 4.35 -29.40
N ALA A 6 -2.54 5.56 -29.29
CA ALA A 6 -1.35 5.85 -28.49
C ALA A 6 -1.55 5.61 -26.97
N TRP A 7 -2.79 5.70 -26.49
CA TRP A 7 -3.15 5.42 -25.10
C TRP A 7 -3.68 3.99 -24.88
N THR A 8 -3.81 3.21 -25.95
CA THR A 8 -4.20 1.79 -25.82
C THR A 8 -3.01 0.98 -25.32
N LEU A 9 -3.01 0.72 -24.02
CA LEU A 9 -2.10 -0.26 -23.42
C LEU A 9 -2.54 -1.65 -23.88
N THR A 10 -1.69 -2.35 -24.60
CA THR A 10 -1.88 -3.78 -24.89
C THR A 10 -1.54 -4.56 -23.62
N PRO A 11 -2.53 -5.13 -22.91
CA PRO A 11 -2.25 -5.82 -21.67
C PRO A 11 -1.47 -7.10 -21.97
N GLU A 12 -0.35 -7.31 -21.26
CA GLU A 12 0.36 -8.59 -21.34
C GLU A 12 -0.56 -9.72 -20.89
N PRO A 13 -0.63 -10.84 -21.64
CA PRO A 13 -1.55 -11.93 -21.36
C PRO A 13 -1.24 -12.55 -20.00
N ALA A 14 -2.30 -12.78 -19.22
CA ALA A 14 -2.21 -13.45 -17.94
C ALA A 14 -1.95 -14.96 -18.10
N THR A 15 -1.22 -15.54 -17.16
CA THR A 15 -0.88 -16.97 -17.11
C THR A 15 -2.13 -17.83 -16.92
N SER A 16 -3.09 -17.36 -16.12
CA SER A 16 -4.28 -18.16 -15.75
C SER A 16 -5.49 -17.93 -16.66
N ALA A 17 -5.52 -16.80 -17.39
CA ALA A 17 -6.64 -16.42 -18.25
C ALA A 17 -6.18 -15.54 -19.44
N PRO A 18 -5.39 -16.10 -20.38
CA PRO A 18 -4.67 -15.32 -21.40
C PRO A 18 -5.58 -14.57 -22.39
N ASN A 19 -6.82 -15.04 -22.58
CA ASN A 19 -7.79 -14.44 -23.50
C ASN A 19 -8.87 -13.61 -22.78
N SER A 20 -8.74 -13.39 -21.47
CA SER A 20 -9.73 -12.64 -20.69
C SER A 20 -9.38 -11.16 -20.67
N LYS A 21 -10.35 -10.29 -20.99
CA LYS A 21 -10.22 -8.83 -20.86
C LYS A 21 -9.98 -8.39 -19.39
N TRP A 22 -10.28 -9.26 -18.42
CA TRP A 22 -10.30 -8.95 -16.99
C TRP A 22 -9.06 -9.39 -16.21
N SER A 23 -8.08 -9.96 -16.90
CA SER A 23 -6.82 -10.45 -16.32
C SER A 23 -5.64 -9.93 -17.13
N ASN A 24 -4.62 -9.47 -16.45
CA ASN A 24 -3.33 -9.11 -17.03
C ASN A 24 -2.21 -9.81 -16.24
N LYS A 25 -0.98 -9.73 -16.73
CA LYS A 25 0.19 -10.24 -16.02
C LYS A 25 0.38 -9.63 -14.63
N ASP A 26 0.04 -8.36 -14.43
CA ASP A 26 0.16 -7.70 -13.10
C ASP A 26 -0.81 -8.25 -12.06
N MET A 27 -1.87 -8.94 -12.50
CA MET A 27 -2.83 -9.64 -11.64
C MET A 27 -2.42 -11.08 -11.33
N ASP A 28 -1.39 -11.61 -12.00
CA ASP A 28 -0.91 -12.97 -11.75
C ASP A 28 -0.20 -13.07 -10.40
N ILE A 29 -0.17 -14.30 -9.88
CA ILE A 29 0.59 -14.64 -8.68
C ILE A 29 2.08 -14.52 -9.00
N VAL A 30 2.84 -13.87 -8.12
CA VAL A 30 4.29 -13.69 -8.32
C VAL A 30 4.99 -15.06 -8.38
N PRO A 31 5.65 -15.41 -9.51
CA PRO A 31 6.41 -16.64 -9.67
C PRO A 31 7.55 -16.74 -8.64
N LYS A 32 7.90 -17.96 -8.23
CA LYS A 32 8.93 -18.18 -7.20
C LYS A 32 10.28 -17.51 -7.53
N HIS A 33 10.67 -17.45 -8.80
CA HIS A 33 11.94 -16.86 -9.22
C HIS A 33 11.97 -15.33 -9.15
N LEU A 34 10.81 -14.65 -9.04
CA LEU A 34 10.72 -13.20 -8.86
C LEU A 34 10.55 -12.78 -7.39
N ARG A 35 10.50 -13.75 -6.46
CA ARG A 35 10.36 -13.50 -5.02
C ARG A 35 11.74 -13.21 -4.42
N THR A 36 12.28 -12.04 -4.72
CA THR A 36 13.63 -11.62 -4.30
C THR A 36 13.67 -11.00 -2.91
N TRP A 37 12.52 -10.60 -2.36
CA TRP A 37 12.43 -9.96 -1.06
C TRP A 37 12.74 -10.92 0.08
N THR A 38 13.77 -10.59 0.84
CA THR A 38 14.16 -11.27 2.07
C THR A 38 13.54 -10.56 3.29
N THR A 39 13.73 -11.14 4.48
CA THR A 39 13.33 -10.50 5.74
C THR A 39 14.00 -9.14 5.95
N TRP A 40 15.24 -8.97 5.46
CA TRP A 40 15.94 -7.69 5.55
C TRP A 40 15.30 -6.61 4.70
N ASP A 41 14.90 -6.94 3.47
CA ASP A 41 14.22 -6.00 2.58
C ASP A 41 12.89 -5.54 3.19
N PHE A 42 12.17 -6.46 3.82
CA PHE A 42 10.92 -6.14 4.53
C PHE A 42 11.15 -5.18 5.71
N ILE A 43 12.15 -5.44 6.56
CA ILE A 43 12.47 -4.57 7.70
C ILE A 43 12.94 -3.20 7.20
N ALA A 44 13.83 -3.16 6.20
CA ALA A 44 14.35 -1.94 5.63
C ALA A 44 13.23 -1.08 5.01
N TYR A 45 12.27 -1.71 4.32
CA TYR A 45 11.08 -1.03 3.79
C TYR A 45 10.28 -0.33 4.89
N TRP A 46 9.98 -1.02 5.99
CA TRP A 46 9.21 -0.42 7.10
C TRP A 46 9.98 0.69 7.81
N MET A 47 11.29 0.54 7.98
CA MET A 47 12.14 1.61 8.51
C MET A 47 12.09 2.85 7.60
N SER A 48 12.18 2.65 6.28
CA SER A 48 12.06 3.73 5.31
C SER A 48 10.68 4.40 5.34
N ASP A 49 9.60 3.62 5.48
CA ASP A 49 8.22 4.14 5.53
C ASP A 49 7.99 5.02 6.77
N THR A 50 8.51 4.61 7.93
CA THR A 50 8.40 5.41 9.17
C THR A 50 9.19 6.72 9.13
N ALA A 51 10.22 6.80 8.29
CA ALA A 51 11.06 7.98 8.11
C ALA A 51 10.42 9.01 7.16
N ASN A 52 9.19 9.44 7.50
CA ASN A 52 8.47 10.45 6.76
C ASN A 52 8.10 11.66 7.64
N VAL A 53 7.94 12.81 6.98
CA VAL A 53 7.73 14.10 7.65
C VAL A 53 6.40 14.14 8.42
N ALA A 54 5.36 13.46 7.96
CA ALA A 54 4.07 13.45 8.64
C ALA A 54 4.16 12.78 10.03
N THR A 55 4.92 11.69 10.15
CA THR A 55 5.18 11.02 11.43
C THR A 55 5.86 11.95 12.42
N TRP A 56 6.83 12.74 11.96
CA TRP A 56 7.56 13.69 12.83
C TRP A 56 6.66 14.84 13.29
N ASN A 57 5.80 15.34 12.40
CA ASN A 57 4.83 16.38 12.74
C ASN A 57 3.77 15.90 13.73
N MET A 58 3.33 14.64 13.61
CA MET A 58 2.41 14.03 14.58
C MET A 58 3.01 14.00 15.99
N ALA A 59 4.29 13.61 16.13
CA ALA A 59 4.95 13.63 17.42
C ALA A 59 5.11 15.06 17.98
N SER A 60 5.46 16.03 17.12
CA SER A 60 5.61 17.43 17.48
C SER A 60 4.29 18.06 17.96
N SER A 61 3.18 17.78 17.27
CA SER A 61 1.86 18.34 17.62
C SER A 61 1.36 17.85 18.99
N MET A 62 1.63 16.59 19.35
CA MET A 62 1.29 16.06 20.67
C MET A 62 2.02 16.79 21.81
N LEU A 63 3.30 17.13 21.60
CA LEU A 63 4.07 17.92 22.56
C LEU A 63 3.56 19.37 22.62
N ALA A 64 3.19 19.96 21.49
CA ALA A 64 2.67 21.32 21.41
C ALA A 64 1.33 21.51 22.15
N VAL A 65 0.51 20.46 22.25
CA VAL A 65 -0.75 20.45 23.03
C VAL A 65 -0.49 20.40 24.54
N GLY A 66 0.76 20.25 24.98
CA GLY A 66 1.16 20.30 26.39
C GLY A 66 1.40 18.93 27.03
N LEU A 67 1.40 17.84 26.24
CA LEU A 67 1.78 16.53 26.78
C LEU A 67 3.30 16.47 27.01
N SER A 68 3.70 15.87 28.14
CA SER A 68 5.11 15.60 28.39
C SER A 68 5.61 14.48 27.46
N TRP A 69 6.89 14.54 27.07
CA TRP A 69 7.54 13.47 26.29
C TRP A 69 7.39 12.08 26.93
N LYS A 70 7.31 12.02 28.27
CA LYS A 70 7.10 10.79 29.02
C LYS A 70 5.73 10.15 28.78
N GLN A 71 4.72 10.93 28.38
CA GLN A 71 3.38 10.45 28.04
C GLN A 71 3.24 10.18 26.55
N VAL A 72 3.86 11.03 25.72
CA VAL A 72 3.79 10.94 24.25
C VAL A 72 4.44 9.66 23.74
N LEU A 73 5.66 9.32 24.20
CA LEU A 73 6.38 8.13 23.74
C LEU A 73 5.62 6.81 23.94
N PRO A 74 5.12 6.47 25.15
CA PRO A 74 4.36 5.24 25.34
C PRO A 74 3.02 5.25 24.61
N ALA A 75 2.37 6.41 24.45
CA ALA A 75 1.13 6.51 23.67
C ALA A 75 1.36 6.21 22.18
N ILE A 76 2.41 6.78 21.58
CA ILE A 76 2.81 6.51 20.19
C ILE A 76 3.20 5.04 20.03
N ALA A 77 3.99 4.49 20.94
CA ALA A 77 4.42 3.10 20.90
C ALA A 77 3.22 2.13 20.98
N CYS A 78 2.28 2.38 21.88
CA CYS A 78 1.06 1.59 22.01
C CYS A 78 0.20 1.64 20.73
N GLY A 79 0.00 2.84 20.17
CA GLY A 79 -0.74 3.01 18.92
C GLY A 79 -0.12 2.24 17.76
N HIS A 80 1.19 2.37 17.55
CA HIS A 80 1.91 1.65 16.49
C HIS A 80 1.92 0.14 16.72
N PHE A 81 1.96 -0.32 17.96
CA PHE A 81 1.88 -1.75 18.28
C PHE A 81 0.53 -2.35 17.86
N ILE A 82 -0.58 -1.68 18.20
CA ILE A 82 -1.93 -2.11 17.80
C ILE A 82 -2.05 -2.13 16.26
N ILE A 83 -1.60 -1.05 15.60
CA ILE A 83 -1.61 -0.94 14.14
C ILE A 83 -0.77 -2.07 13.51
N GLY A 84 0.42 -2.34 14.07
CA GLY A 84 1.32 -3.39 13.60
C GLY A 84 0.68 -4.78 13.60
N ILE A 85 -0.11 -5.10 14.64
CA ILE A 85 -0.86 -6.38 14.69
C ILE A 85 -1.85 -6.46 13.53
N ILE A 86 -2.68 -5.42 13.33
CA ILE A 86 -3.71 -5.41 12.28
C ILE A 86 -3.09 -5.47 10.88
N ILE A 87 -2.01 -4.72 10.64
CA ILE A 87 -1.28 -4.74 9.37
C ILE A 87 -0.69 -6.13 9.10
N THR A 88 -0.11 -6.77 10.12
CA THR A 88 0.48 -8.11 9.98
C THR A 88 -0.59 -9.16 9.63
N LEU A 89 -1.75 -9.10 10.28
CA LEU A 89 -2.89 -9.99 9.97
C LEU A 89 -3.36 -9.81 8.52
N ASN A 90 -3.51 -8.56 8.05
CA ASN A 90 -3.89 -8.28 6.67
C ASN A 90 -2.80 -8.69 5.66
N GLY A 91 -1.52 -8.44 5.98
CA GLY A 91 -0.38 -8.77 5.13
C GLY A 91 -0.12 -10.27 4.98
N THR A 92 -0.56 -11.08 5.95
CA THR A 92 -0.34 -12.55 5.93
C THR A 92 -0.96 -13.22 4.70
N ILE A 93 -2.13 -12.76 4.25
CA ILE A 93 -2.81 -13.31 3.07
C ILE A 93 -1.99 -13.04 1.80
N GLY A 94 -1.53 -11.80 1.64
CA GLY A 94 -0.66 -11.40 0.52
C GLY A 94 0.67 -12.15 0.53
N ALA A 95 1.28 -12.32 1.71
CA ALA A 95 2.55 -13.04 1.87
C ALA A 95 2.45 -14.55 1.58
N ARG A 96 1.32 -15.19 1.89
CA ARG A 96 1.13 -16.63 1.60
C ARG A 96 0.72 -16.88 0.15
N LEU A 97 -0.26 -16.13 -0.35
CA LEU A 97 -0.82 -16.33 -1.68
C LEU A 97 0.04 -15.70 -2.78
N HIS A 98 0.87 -14.71 -2.46
CA HIS A 98 1.65 -13.93 -3.42
C HIS A 98 0.78 -13.32 -4.52
N ALA A 99 -0.48 -13.05 -4.19
CA ALA A 99 -1.47 -12.45 -5.07
C ALA A 99 -1.57 -10.94 -4.79
N PRO A 100 -1.80 -10.11 -5.82
CA PRO A 100 -1.89 -8.67 -5.63
C PRO A 100 -3.20 -8.26 -4.96
N PHE A 101 -3.18 -7.10 -4.27
CA PHE A 101 -4.32 -6.59 -3.50
C PHE A 101 -5.65 -6.56 -4.28
N PRO A 102 -5.72 -6.09 -5.55
CA PRO A 102 -6.98 -6.07 -6.29
C PRO A 102 -7.62 -7.45 -6.49
N VAL A 103 -6.81 -8.52 -6.55
CA VAL A 103 -7.29 -9.90 -6.69
C VAL A 103 -7.82 -10.42 -5.35
N ILE A 104 -7.09 -10.17 -4.26
CA ILE A 104 -7.52 -10.58 -2.92
C ILE A 104 -8.80 -9.84 -2.52
N ASN A 105 -8.89 -8.55 -2.81
CA ASN A 105 -10.04 -7.70 -2.49
C ASN A 105 -11.34 -8.17 -3.17
N ARG A 106 -11.25 -8.83 -4.34
CA ARG A 106 -12.41 -9.44 -5.02
C ARG A 106 -13.03 -10.59 -4.23
N SER A 107 -12.25 -11.32 -3.41
CA SER A 107 -12.80 -12.39 -2.56
C SER A 107 -13.66 -11.87 -1.40
N SER A 108 -13.39 -10.65 -0.91
CA SER A 108 -14.13 -10.04 0.20
C SER A 108 -15.35 -9.26 -0.26
N PHE A 109 -15.21 -8.46 -1.32
CA PHE A 109 -16.23 -7.51 -1.78
C PHE A 109 -16.96 -7.96 -3.05
N GLY A 110 -16.55 -9.07 -3.66
CA GLY A 110 -17.07 -9.51 -4.96
C GLY A 110 -16.49 -8.70 -6.13
N PHE A 111 -16.86 -9.07 -7.36
CA PHE A 111 -16.22 -8.55 -8.56
C PHE A 111 -16.46 -7.03 -8.76
N TYR A 112 -17.72 -6.60 -8.75
CA TYR A 112 -18.09 -5.21 -9.06
C TYR A 112 -17.81 -4.23 -7.92
N PHE A 113 -18.05 -4.62 -6.67
CA PHE A 113 -17.84 -3.71 -5.55
C PHE A 113 -16.36 -3.57 -5.15
N SER A 114 -15.50 -4.51 -5.55
CA SER A 114 -14.04 -4.40 -5.35
C SER A 114 -13.44 -3.12 -5.92
N TYR A 115 -14.01 -2.58 -7.00
CA TYR A 115 -13.54 -1.33 -7.61
C TYR A 115 -13.63 -0.14 -6.66
N SER A 116 -14.64 -0.09 -5.78
CA SER A 116 -14.79 1.01 -4.82
C SER A 116 -13.60 1.09 -3.84
N SER A 117 -13.16 -0.06 -3.33
CA SER A 117 -12.00 -0.20 -2.44
C SER A 117 -10.69 0.12 -3.16
N VAL A 118 -10.56 -0.24 -4.44
CA VAL A 118 -9.37 0.12 -5.24
C VAL A 118 -9.33 1.64 -5.48
N VAL A 119 -10.45 2.25 -5.83
CA VAL A 119 -10.54 3.71 -6.08
C VAL A 119 -10.28 4.50 -4.81
N SER A 120 -10.85 4.10 -3.66
CA SER A 120 -10.61 4.80 -2.40
C SER A 120 -9.13 4.79 -2.00
N ARG A 121 -8.43 3.67 -2.22
CA ARG A 121 -6.98 3.57 -2.02
C ARG A 121 -6.18 4.40 -3.00
N ALA A 122 -6.60 4.47 -4.26
CA ALA A 122 -5.94 5.32 -5.26
C ALA A 122 -6.06 6.81 -4.87
N ILE A 123 -7.23 7.24 -4.42
CA ILE A 123 -7.45 8.61 -3.92
C ILE A 123 -6.55 8.90 -2.72
N LEU A 124 -6.51 8.00 -1.73
CA LEU A 124 -5.65 8.15 -0.56
C LEU A 124 -4.16 8.23 -0.95
N ALA A 125 -3.71 7.41 -1.90
CA ALA A 125 -2.34 7.44 -2.41
C ALA A 125 -1.99 8.78 -3.07
N MET A 126 -2.91 9.35 -3.85
CA MET A 126 -2.72 10.67 -4.46
C MET A 126 -2.59 11.78 -3.41
N PHE A 127 -3.39 11.75 -2.33
CA PHE A 127 -3.26 12.70 -1.24
C PHE A 127 -1.91 12.58 -0.52
N TRP A 128 -1.49 11.36 -0.18
CA TRP A 128 -0.20 11.13 0.46
C TRP A 128 0.97 11.58 -0.41
N PHE A 129 0.92 11.26 -1.71
CA PHE A 129 1.91 11.72 -2.67
C PHE A 129 1.97 13.26 -2.74
N GLY A 130 0.81 13.93 -2.81
CA GLY A 130 0.73 15.38 -2.81
C GLY A 130 1.33 16.01 -1.56
N ILE A 131 1.03 15.48 -0.37
CA ILE A 131 1.59 15.98 0.90
C ILE A 131 3.12 15.82 0.92
N GLN A 132 3.64 14.66 0.49
CA GLN A 132 5.08 14.40 0.50
C GLN A 132 5.85 15.27 -0.50
N VAL A 133 5.26 15.56 -1.67
CA VAL A 133 5.88 16.41 -2.71
C VAL A 133 5.82 17.90 -2.36
N CYS A 134 4.79 18.37 -1.65
CA CYS A 134 4.66 19.79 -1.30
C CYS A 134 5.48 20.19 -0.05
N TYR A 135 5.82 19.24 0.83
CA TYR A 135 6.56 19.52 2.07
C TYR A 135 7.95 20.19 1.91
N PRO A 136 8.73 20.00 0.82
CA PRO A 136 9.98 20.73 0.59
C PRO A 136 9.81 22.23 0.34
N HIS A 137 8.58 22.73 0.18
CA HIS A 137 8.28 24.10 -0.28
C HIS A 137 7.55 24.97 0.76
N VAL A 138 7.54 24.57 2.04
CA VAL A 138 7.05 25.35 3.19
C VAL A 138 8.08 25.38 4.31
#